data_AF-A0A915PEX8-F1
#
_entry.id   AF-A0A915PEX8-F1
#
_cell.length_a   1.000
_cell.length_b   1.000
_cell.length_c   1.000
_cell.angle_alpha   90.00
_cell.angle_beta   90.00
_cell.angle_gamma   90.00
#
_symmetry.space_group_name_H-M   'P 1'
#
loop_
_entity.id
_entity.type
_entity.pdbx_description
1 polymer ?
#
loop_
_entity_poly.entity_id
_entity_poly.type
_entity_poly.pdbx_seq_one_letter_code
_entity_poly.pdbx_strand_id
1 'polypeptide(L)' 'MSTQTSKTSQNSSTNLAETTNSEEIDLVEKSLRANGCWETHLNLSECVADKRDWRACQSEVKLLQDCMKKANEKRNLKK' A
#
# COMPACT_ATOMS: atom_id res chain seq x y z
N MET A 1 44.13 -4.77 32.83
CA MET A 1 43.33 -3.64 32.33
C MET A 1 42.11 -4.21 31.64
N SER A 2 40.95 -4.03 32.28
CA SER A 2 39.71 -4.73 31.95
C SER A 2 39.08 -4.21 30.65
N THR A 3 38.48 -5.17 29.96
CA THR A 3 37.68 -5.11 28.73
C THR A 3 36.71 -3.94 28.64
N GLN A 4 36.49 -3.44 27.42
CA GLN A 4 35.18 -3.00 26.93
C GLN A 4 35.16 -2.93 25.39
N THR A 5 34.87 -4.07 24.78
CA THR A 5 34.39 -4.19 23.40
C THR A 5 32.97 -3.64 23.34
N SER A 6 32.78 -2.46 22.75
CA SER A 6 31.46 -1.87 22.53
C SER A 6 30.84 -2.43 21.25
N LYS A 7 29.89 -3.35 21.42
CA LYS A 7 28.86 -3.69 20.42
C LYS A 7 27.75 -2.65 20.52
N THR A 8 27.32 -2.04 19.42
CA THR A 8 25.95 -1.55 19.14
C THR A 8 25.95 -1.08 17.68
N SER A 9 25.57 -1.94 16.74
CA SER A 9 24.24 -1.93 16.10
C SER A 9 23.95 -0.65 15.31
N GLN A 10 24.49 -0.59 14.10
CA GLN A 10 23.94 0.23 13.02
C GLN A 10 23.78 -0.68 11.80
N ASN A 11 22.84 -1.61 11.88
CA ASN A 11 22.31 -2.28 10.71
C ASN A 11 20.87 -1.79 10.54
N SER A 12 20.70 -0.64 9.90
CA SER A 12 19.41 -0.18 9.41
C SER A 12 19.53 -0.13 7.90
N SER A 13 19.12 -1.24 7.30
CA SER A 13 19.04 -1.49 5.88
C SER A 13 18.27 -0.39 5.17
N THR A 14 18.98 0.59 4.63
CA THR A 14 18.46 1.39 3.51
C THR A 14 18.61 0.55 2.24
N ASN A 15 17.74 -0.44 2.07
CA ASN A 15 17.41 -0.93 0.74
C ASN A 15 16.12 -0.21 0.34
N LEU A 16 16.28 0.98 -0.22
CA LEU A 16 15.29 1.57 -1.11
C LEU A 16 15.32 0.72 -2.39
N ALA A 17 14.72 -0.45 -2.31
CA ALA A 17 14.52 -1.31 -3.47
C ALA A 17 13.37 -0.71 -4.28
N GLU A 18 13.73 0.22 -5.18
CA GLU A 18 12.99 0.42 -6.41
C GLU A 18 13.05 -0.88 -7.22
N THR A 19 12.20 -1.83 -6.88
CA THR A 19 12.03 -3.06 -7.67
C THR A 19 11.02 -2.76 -8.78
N THR A 20 11.48 -2.08 -9.83
CA THR A 20 10.84 -2.14 -11.15
C THR A 20 11.05 -3.55 -11.72
N ASN A 21 10.32 -4.53 -11.18
CA ASN A 21 10.11 -5.81 -11.85
C ASN A 21 8.80 -5.69 -12.64
N SER A 22 8.91 -5.30 -13.92
CA SER A 22 7.77 -5.10 -14.81
C SER A 22 6.95 -6.38 -15.08
N GLU A 23 7.34 -7.52 -14.51
CA GLU A 23 6.66 -8.81 -14.61
C GLU A 23 5.92 -9.23 -13.32
N GLU A 24 6.05 -8.48 -12.22
CA GLU A 24 5.37 -8.76 -10.95
C GLU A 24 4.40 -7.62 -10.61
N ILE A 25 3.31 -7.51 -11.39
CA ILE A 25 2.18 -6.67 -10.98
C ILE A 25 1.70 -7.18 -9.63
N ASP A 26 1.76 -6.34 -8.59
CA ASP A 26 1.27 -6.67 -7.25
C ASP A 26 -0.16 -7.23 -7.38
N LEU A 27 -0.42 -8.36 -6.73
CA LEU A 27 -1.74 -8.98 -6.66
C LEU A 27 -2.81 -7.97 -6.21
N VAL A 28 -2.44 -7.04 -5.34
CA VAL A 28 -3.30 -5.94 -4.88
C VAL A 28 -3.63 -5.00 -6.04
N GLU A 29 -2.63 -4.52 -6.77
CA GLU A 29 -2.83 -3.64 -7.94
C GLU A 29 -3.67 -4.33 -9.02
N LYS A 30 -3.36 -5.60 -9.34
CA LYS A 30 -4.13 -6.39 -10.30
C LYS A 30 -5.58 -6.53 -9.88
N SER A 31 -5.83 -6.80 -8.60
CA SER A 31 -7.18 -6.89 -8.03
C SER A 31 -7.91 -5.55 -8.09
N LEU A 32 -7.24 -4.45 -7.76
CA LEU A 32 -7.81 -3.11 -7.83
C LEU A 32 -8.21 -2.73 -9.26
N ARG A 33 -7.35 -3.02 -10.25
CA ARG A 33 -7.65 -2.82 -11.67
C ARG A 33 -8.82 -3.68 -12.14
N ALA A 34 -8.84 -4.97 -11.80
CA ALA A 34 -9.93 -5.88 -12.15
C ALA A 34 -11.28 -5.49 -11.53
N ASN A 35 -11.25 -4.90 -10.33
CA ASN A 35 -12.45 -4.43 -9.62
C ASN A 35 -12.90 -3.02 -10.04
N GLY A 36 -12.10 -2.29 -10.82
CA GLY A 36 -12.35 -0.89 -11.17
C GLY A 36 -12.14 0.10 -10.01
N CYS A 37 -11.42 -0.30 -8.96
CA CYS A 37 -11.14 0.55 -7.79
C CYS A 37 -9.74 1.18 -7.84
N TRP A 38 -9.05 1.08 -8.98
CA TRP A 38 -7.68 1.58 -9.14
C TRP A 38 -7.58 3.10 -8.97
N GLU A 39 -8.50 3.86 -9.55
CA GLU A 39 -8.50 5.32 -9.47
C GLU A 39 -8.66 5.82 -8.03
N THR A 40 -9.54 5.20 -7.25
CA THR A 40 -9.72 5.54 -5.83
C THR A 40 -8.48 5.19 -5.00
N HIS A 41 -7.76 4.12 -5.37
CA HIS A 41 -6.49 3.79 -4.75
C HIS A 41 -5.41 4.85 -5.06
N LEU A 42 -5.34 5.35 -6.30
CA LEU A 42 -4.41 6.44 -6.66
C LEU A 42 -4.69 7.70 -5.82
N ASN A 43 -5.95 8.11 -5.67
CA ASN A 43 -6.31 9.26 -4.83
C ASN A 43 -5.88 9.08 -3.36
N LEU A 44 -6.05 7.87 -2.81
CA LEU A 44 -5.57 7.55 -1.48
C LEU A 44 -4.03 7.63 -1.40
N SER A 45 -3.34 7.07 -2.38
CA SER A 45 -1.88 7.09 -2.48
C SER A 45 -1.34 8.53 -2.57
N GLU A 46 -1.98 9.39 -3.37
CA GLU A 46 -1.66 10.83 -3.46
C GLU A 46 -1.87 11.52 -2.11
N CYS A 47 -3.02 11.32 -1.45
CA CYS A 47 -3.27 11.91 -0.14
C CYS A 47 -2.24 11.48 0.91
N VAL A 48 -1.85 10.20 0.92
CA VAL A 48 -0.83 9.67 1.84
C VAL A 48 0.56 10.21 1.49
N ALA A 49 0.89 10.38 0.21
CA ALA A 49 2.14 10.97 -0.24
C ALA A 49 2.26 12.44 0.20
N ASP A 50 1.18 13.21 0.05
CA ASP A 50 1.12 14.61 0.41
C ASP A 50 1.15 14.83 1.92
N LYS A 51 0.25 14.15 2.65
CA LYS A 51 0.08 14.37 4.10
C LYS A 51 1.06 13.58 4.95
N ARG A 52 1.68 12.53 4.39
CA ARG A 52 2.51 11.55 5.11
C ARG A 52 1.78 10.88 6.29
N ASP A 53 0.45 11.01 6.37
CA ASP A 53 -0.39 10.46 7.43
C ASP A 53 -1.70 9.93 6.82
N TRP A 54 -1.83 8.60 6.80
CA TRP A 54 -3.01 7.92 6.30
C TRP A 54 -4.28 8.20 7.12
N ARG A 55 -4.14 8.57 8.41
CA ARG A 55 -5.28 8.93 9.27
C ARG A 55 -5.93 10.23 8.83
N ALA A 56 -5.17 11.12 8.21
CA ALA A 56 -5.68 12.35 7.61
C ALA A 56 -6.35 12.13 6.24
N CYS A 57 -6.34 10.89 5.73
CA CYS A 57 -6.92 10.48 4.45
C CYS A 57 -8.13 9.54 4.62
N GLN A 58 -8.81 9.58 5.77
CA GLN A 58 -9.97 8.72 6.05
C GLN A 58 -11.11 8.83 5.03
N SER A 59 -11.27 9.98 4.35
CA SER A 59 -12.22 10.13 3.24
C SER A 59 -11.89 9.17 2.09
N GLU A 60 -10.65 9.20 1.62
CA GLU A 60 -10.17 8.36 0.52
C GLU A 60 -10.19 6.87 0.88
N VAL A 61 -9.85 6.55 2.14
CA VAL A 61 -9.93 5.17 2.66
C VAL A 61 -11.37 4.65 2.61
N LYS A 62 -12.37 5.48 3.00
CA LYS A 62 -13.79 5.09 2.94
C LYS A 62 -14.26 4.90 1.51
N LEU A 63 -13.87 5.79 0.59
CA LEU A 63 -14.20 5.65 -0.82
C LEU A 63 -13.66 4.33 -1.41
N LEU A 64 -12.40 3.99 -1.09
CA LEU A 64 -11.79 2.75 -1.53
C LEU A 64 -12.52 1.53 -0.97
N GLN A 65 -12.86 1.57 0.32
CA GLN A 65 -13.61 0.50 0.98
C GLN A 65 -14.99 0.28 0.33
N ASP A 66 -15.73 1.37 0.05
CA ASP A 66 -17.04 1.29 -0.56
C ASP A 66 -16.97 0.80 -2.01
N CYS A 67 -15.94 1.17 -2.76
CA CYS A 67 -15.68 0.60 -4.08
C CYS A 67 -15.48 -0.92 -4.00
N MET A 68 -14.62 -1.39 -3.09
CA MET A 68 -14.36 -2.82 -2.92
C MET A 68 -15.60 -3.60 -2.49
N LYS A 69 -16.43 -3.05 -1.59
CA LYS A 69 -17.71 -3.66 -1.20
C LYS A 69 -18.63 -3.84 -2.41
N LYS A 70 -18.84 -2.78 -3.20
CA LYS A 70 -19.65 -2.83 -4.43
C LYS A 70 -19.08 -3.83 -5.45
N ALA A 71 -17.76 -3.89 -5.62
CA ALA A 71 -17.13 -4.86 -6.50
C ALA A 71 -17.35 -6.30 -6.02
N ASN A 72 -17.31 -6.54 -4.71
CA ASN A 72 -17.60 -7.85 -4.14
C ASN A 72 -19.07 -8.24 -4.31
N GLU A 73 -20.02 -7.33 -4.05
CA GLU A 73 -21.45 -7.55 -4.29
C GLU A 73 -21.72 -7.92 -5.75
N LYS A 74 -21.16 -7.15 -6.70
CA LYS A 74 -21.27 -7.44 -8.14
C LYS A 74 -20.70 -8.81 -8.52
N ARG A 75 -19.64 -9.28 -7.86
CA ARG A 75 -19.08 -10.62 -8.07
C ARG A 75 -20.00 -11.72 -7.54
N ASN A 76 -20.62 -11.50 -6.38
CA ASN A 76 -21.55 -12.47 -5.78
C ASN A 76 -22.88 -12.56 -6.56
N LEU A 77 -23.35 -11.47 -7.16
CA LEU A 77 -24.57 -11.45 -7.99
C LEU A 77 -24.43 -12.16 -9.34
N LYS A 78 -23.20 -12.40 -9.80
CA LYS A 78 -22.90 -13.06 -11.09
C LYS A 78 -22.57 -14.55 -10.94
N LYS A 79 -22.78 -15.11 -9.74
CA LYS A 79 -22.49 -16.52 -9.40
C LYS A 79 -23.78 -17.33 -9.42
#